data_AF-A0AAW5ZGJ6-F1
#
_entry.id   AF-A0AAW5ZGJ6-F1
#
_cell.length_a   1.000
_cell.length_b   1.000
_cell.length_c   1.000
_cell.angle_alpha   90.00
_cell.angle_beta   90.00
_cell.angle_gamma   90.00
#
_symmetry.space_group_name_H-M   'P 1'
#
loop_
_entity.id
_entity.type
_entity.pdbx_description
1 polymer ?
#
loop_
_entity_poly.entity_id
_entity_poly.type
_entity_poly.pdbx_seq_one_letter_code
_entity_poly.pdbx_strand_id
1 'polypeptide(L)' 'MTPSPYPRNNFNTELSQSCMNGEHFSLFIEISPIRSKKTIMALKEYLVDGYSKQESCERNNVSISYFCLCLK' A
#
# COMPACT_ATOMS: atom_id res chain seq x y z
N MET A 1 33.98 -10.57 4.84
CA MET A 1 32.50 -10.50 4.84
C MET A 1 31.99 -11.65 4.00
N THR A 2 31.42 -12.68 4.63
CA THR A 2 30.78 -13.79 3.90
C THR A 2 29.37 -13.35 3.47
N PRO A 3 28.93 -13.62 2.23
CA PRO A 3 27.57 -13.32 1.82
C PRO A 3 26.58 -14.15 2.64
N SER A 4 25.45 -13.56 3.00
CA SER A 4 24.35 -14.28 3.65
C SER A 4 23.91 -15.47 2.78
N PRO A 5 23.79 -16.68 3.35
CA PRO A 5 23.35 -17.89 2.62
C PRO A 5 21.86 -17.89 2.30
N TYR A 6 21.10 -16.92 2.81
CA TYR A 6 19.69 -16.78 2.51
C TYR A 6 19.51 -16.02 1.19
N PRO A 7 18.83 -16.60 0.18
CA PRO A 7 18.44 -15.85 -0.99
C PRO A 7 17.59 -14.65 -0.53
N ARG A 8 17.93 -13.46 -1.02
CA ARG A 8 17.08 -12.28 -0.86
C ARG A 8 15.81 -12.57 -1.65
N ASN A 9 14.80 -13.13 -0.97
CA ASN A 9 13.47 -13.34 -1.52
C ASN A 9 12.87 -11.98 -1.83
N ASN A 10 13.10 -11.48 -3.04
CA ASN A 10 12.47 -10.30 -3.61
C ASN A 10 11.05 -10.63 -4.09
N PHE A 11 10.25 -11.33 -3.27
CA PHE A 11 8.80 -11.33 -3.45
C PHE A 11 8.32 -9.96 -3.00
N ASN A 12 8.53 -8.95 -3.86
CA ASN A 12 7.81 -7.69 -3.75
C ASN A 12 6.37 -8.03 -4.13
N THR A 13 5.62 -8.62 -3.20
CA THR A 13 4.19 -8.86 -3.33
C THR A 13 3.51 -7.51 -3.18
N GLU A 14 3.66 -6.67 -4.19
CA GLU A 14 3.00 -5.38 -4.22
C GLU A 14 1.50 -5.65 -4.27
N LEU A 15 0.76 -5.11 -3.30
CA LEU A 15 -0.69 -5.24 -3.30
C LEU A 15 -1.24 -4.66 -4.62
N SER A 16 -2.03 -5.46 -5.32
CA SER A 16 -2.62 -5.05 -6.59
C SER A 16 -3.87 -4.20 -6.37
N GLN A 17 -4.21 -3.44 -7.40
CA GLN A 17 -5.42 -2.63 -7.46
C GLN A 17 -6.68 -3.50 -7.31
N SER A 18 -7.65 -3.04 -6.51
CA SER A 18 -8.92 -3.76 -6.25
C SER A 18 -8.73 -5.21 -5.74
N CYS A 19 -7.68 -5.44 -4.94
CA CYS A 19 -7.36 -6.77 -4.43
C CYS A 19 -8.10 -7.13 -3.13
N MET A 20 -8.71 -6.16 -2.44
CA MET A 20 -9.39 -6.39 -1.17
C MET A 20 -10.74 -5.67 -1.07
N ASN A 21 -11.65 -6.23 -0.27
CA ASN A 21 -12.92 -5.59 0.07
C ASN A 21 -12.76 -4.61 1.25
N GLY A 22 -13.82 -3.87 1.57
CA GLY A 22 -13.78 -2.86 2.63
C GLY A 22 -13.48 -3.41 4.04
N GLU A 23 -13.92 -4.63 4.36
CA GLU A 23 -13.68 -5.26 5.66
C GLU A 23 -12.20 -5.65 5.83
N HIS A 24 -11.63 -6.29 4.80
CA HIS A 24 -10.20 -6.61 4.77
C HIS A 24 -9.33 -5.36 4.83
N PHE A 25 -9.75 -4.29 4.13
CA PHE A 25 -9.06 -3.01 4.17
C PHE A 25 -9.10 -2.38 5.57
N SER A 26 -10.24 -2.43 6.26
CA SER A 26 -10.37 -1.91 7.62
C SER A 26 -9.39 -2.60 8.57
N LEU A 27 -9.32 -3.93 8.51
CA LEU A 27 -8.39 -4.71 9.32
C LEU A 27 -6.92 -4.39 8.95
N PHE A 28 -6.61 -4.29 7.66
CA PHE A 28 -5.27 -3.90 7.18
C PHE A 28 -4.81 -2.56 7.77
N ILE A 29 -5.68 -1.55 7.77
CA ILE A 29 -5.34 -0.24 8.35
C ILE A 29 -5.16 -0.32 9.86
N GLU A 30 -6.03 -1.08 10.55
CA GLU A 30 -5.97 -1.25 12.01
C GLU A 30 -4.65 -1.86 12.49
N ILE A 31 -4.13 -2.86 11.76
CA ILE A 31 -2.85 -3.52 12.10
C ILE A 31 -1.62 -2.76 11.57
N SER A 32 -1.80 -1.87 10.59
CA SER A 32 -0.70 -1.11 10.00
C SER A 32 -0.25 0.06 10.88
N PRO A 33 1.02 0.50 10.80
CA PRO A 33 1.48 1.72 11.46
C PRO A 33 1.00 3.01 10.73
N ILE A 34 0.08 2.93 9.76
CA ILE A 34 -0.34 4.05 8.92
C ILE A 34 -1.42 4.86 9.65
N ARG A 35 -1.10 6.13 9.97
CA ARG A 35 -2.01 7.03 10.72
C ARG A 35 -2.49 8.24 9.93
N SER A 36 -1.91 8.49 8.77
CA SER A 36 -2.30 9.61 7.90
C SER A 36 -3.65 9.32 7.25
N LYS A 37 -4.67 10.13 7.57
CA LYS A 37 -6.01 10.02 6.96
C LYS A 37 -5.96 10.09 5.44
N LYS A 38 -5.15 10.99 4.89
CA LYS A 38 -4.95 11.15 3.44
C LYS A 38 -4.38 9.88 2.80
N THR A 39 -3.41 9.27 3.47
CA THR A 39 -2.79 8.02 3.00
C THR A 39 -3.75 6.84 3.10
N ILE A 40 -4.51 6.75 4.19
CA ILE A 40 -5.57 5.74 4.35
C ILE A 40 -6.61 5.87 3.22
N MET A 41 -7.07 7.08 2.91
CA MET A 41 -8.01 7.29 1.82
C MET A 41 -7.41 6.91 0.45
N ALA A 42 -6.18 7.32 0.17
CA ALA A 42 -5.51 6.94 -1.07
C ALA A 42 -5.36 5.40 -1.19
N LEU A 43 -5.07 4.71 -0.09
CA LEU A 43 -4.93 3.25 -0.09
C LEU A 43 -6.28 2.57 -0.29
N LYS A 44 -7.36 3.11 0.28
CA LYS A 44 -8.71 2.62 0.04
C LYS A 44 -9.09 2.75 -1.43
N GLU A 45 -8.85 3.93 -2.01
CA GLU A 45 -9.15 4.20 -3.41
C GLU A 45 -8.43 3.20 -4.34
N TYR A 46 -7.16 2.91 -4.08
CA TYR A 46 -6.39 1.95 -4.87
C TYR A 46 -6.76 0.48 -4.62
N LEU A 47 -6.82 0.06 -3.35
CA LEU A 47 -6.94 -1.35 -2.95
C LEU A 47 -8.38 -1.88 -2.96
N VAL A 48 -9.37 -1.00 -2.79
CA VAL A 48 -10.79 -1.35 -2.69
C VAL A 48 -11.57 -0.79 -3.87
N ASP A 49 -11.48 0.51 -4.12
CA ASP A 49 -12.33 1.16 -5.14
C ASP A 49 -11.74 0.97 -6.56
N GLY A 50 -10.50 0.51 -6.67
CA GLY A 50 -9.85 0.19 -7.93
C GLY A 50 -9.44 1.42 -8.74
N TYR A 51 -9.06 2.52 -8.09
CA TYR A 51 -8.39 3.64 -8.74
C TYR A 51 -6.92 3.33 -9.02
N SER A 52 -6.30 4.06 -9.96
CA SER A 52 -4.85 3.95 -10.17
C SER A 52 -4.06 4.55 -9.01
N LYS A 53 -2.79 4.16 -8.84
CA LYS A 53 -1.90 4.76 -7.83
C LYS A 53 -1.81 6.28 -8.00
N GLN A 54 -1.70 6.73 -9.24
CA GLN A 54 -1.57 8.15 -9.57
C GLN A 54 -2.83 8.93 -9.18
N GLU A 55 -4.01 8.47 -9.61
CA GLU A 55 -5.28 9.13 -9.32
C GLU A 55 -5.54 9.20 -7.80
N SER A 56 -5.29 8.10 -7.08
CA SER A 56 -5.48 8.02 -5.63
C SER A 56 -4.54 8.99 -4.89
N CYS A 57 -3.29 9.11 -5.35
CA CYS A 57 -2.30 10.01 -4.77
C CYS A 57 -2.64 11.48 -5.02
N GLU A 58 -3.04 11.84 -6.25
CA GLU A 58 -3.40 13.20 -6.65
C GLU A 58 -4.62 13.71 -5.87
N ARG A 59 -5.70 12.91 -5.80
CA ARG A 59 -6.93 13.25 -5.07
C ARG A 59 -6.72 13.52 -3.58
N ASN A 60 -5.81 12.77 -2.96
CA ASN A 60 -5.56 12.85 -1.53
C ASN A 60 -4.34 13.70 -1.16
N ASN A 61 -3.65 14.28 -2.15
CA ASN A 61 -2.41 15.05 -1.98
C ASN A 61 -1.35 14.24 -1.19
N VAL A 62 -1.08 13.03 -1.68
CA VAL A 62 -0.07 12.09 -1.15
C VAL A 62 1.01 11.90 -2.20
N SER A 63 2.28 11.88 -1.79
CA SER A 63 3.38 11.55 -2.71
C SER A 63 3.27 10.08 -3.16
N ILE A 64 3.37 9.83 -4.46
CA ILE A 64 3.42 8.46 -5.03
C ILE A 64 4.53 7.62 -4.37
N SER A 65 5.68 8.23 -4.09
CA SER A 65 6.80 7.53 -3.45
C SER A 65 6.45 7.08 -2.02
N TYR A 66 5.82 7.96 -1.23
CA TYR A 66 5.38 7.61 0.12
C TYR A 66 4.28 6.56 0.08
N PHE A 67 3.33 6.70 -0.84
CA PHE A 67 2.26 5.73 -1.06
C PHE A 67 2.81 4.33 -1.37
N CYS A 68 3.76 4.21 -2.28
CA CYS A 68 4.40 2.92 -2.61
C CYS A 68 5.21 2.33 -1.45
N LEU A 69 5.72 3.16 -0.52
CA LEU A 69 6.35 2.66 0.71
C LEU A 69 5.32 2.08 1.67
N CYS A 70 4.11 2.64 1.73
CA CYS A 70 3.02 2.10 2.53
C CYS A 70 2.42 0.79 1.99
N LEU A 71 2.68 0.45 0.72
CA LEU A 71 2.24 -0.79 0.09
C LEU A 71 3.21 -1.97 0.26
N LYS A 72 4.40 -1.73 0.84
CA LYS A 72 5.44 -2.74 1.08
C LYS A 72 5.39 -3.21 2.53
#